data_AF-A0A9N9KKT6-F1
#
_entry.id   AF-A0A9N9KKT6-F1
#
_cell.length_a   1.000
_cell.length_b   1.000
_cell.length_c   1.000
_cell.angle_alpha   90.00
_cell.angle_beta   90.00
_cell.angle_gamma   90.00
#
_symmetry.space_group_name_H-M   'P 1'
#
loop_
_entity.id
_entity.type
_entity.pdbx_description
1 polymer ?
#
loop_
_entity_poly.entity_id
_entity_poly.type
_entity_poly.pdbx_seq_one_letter_code
_entity_poly.pdbx_strand_id
1 'polypeptide(L)' 'SQSKITAFLPKVSIPTTIKELTTNKLVNFVCKDLRPFEIIEGEGFRDFSQEMINIGAKFGQIQVDNLFSHPTTISRNIIK' A
#
# COMPACT_ATOMS: atom_id res chain seq x y z
N SER A 1 13.43 40.53 0.74
CA SER A 1 12.63 39.55 1.50
C SER A 1 12.02 38.57 0.52
N GLN A 2 12.38 37.29 0.57
CA GLN A 2 11.78 36.27 -0.30
C GLN A 2 10.69 35.54 0.49
N SER A 3 9.44 35.66 0.06
CA SER A 3 8.30 34.99 0.66
C SER A 3 8.39 33.49 0.40
N LYS A 4 8.42 32.68 1.47
CA LYS A 4 8.32 31.21 1.38
C LYS A 4 6.93 30.87 0.85
N ILE A 5 6.83 30.35 -0.37
CA ILE A 5 5.61 29.73 -0.87
C ILE A 5 5.51 28.37 -0.20
N THR A 6 4.76 28.28 0.90
CA THR A 6 4.25 27.01 1.38
C THR A 6 3.17 26.58 0.39
N ALA A 7 3.52 25.68 -0.53
CA ALA A 7 2.57 25.09 -1.45
C ALA A 7 1.49 24.37 -0.61
N PHE A 8 0.28 24.93 -0.60
CA PHE A 8 -0.90 24.26 -0.07
C PHE A 8 -1.22 23.08 -0.99
N LEU A 9 -0.74 21.89 -0.64
CA LEU A 9 -1.21 20.67 -1.28
C LEU A 9 -2.70 20.51 -0.95
N PRO A 10 -3.59 20.40 -1.95
CA PRO A 10 -4.99 20.18 -1.69
C PRO A 10 -5.14 18.86 -0.92
N LYS A 11 -5.84 18.92 0.22
CA LYS A 11 -6.16 17.74 1.02
C LYS A 11 -7.08 16.85 0.18
N VAL A 12 -6.53 15.83 -0.48
CA VAL A 12 -7.29 14.88 -1.28
C VAL A 12 -8.27 14.17 -0.35
N SER A 13 -9.56 14.44 -0.54
CA SER A 13 -10.62 13.78 0.22
C SER A 13 -10.88 12.40 -0.39
N ILE A 14 -10.51 11.35 0.34
CA ILE A 14 -10.82 9.97 -0.06
C ILE A 14 -12.34 9.75 0.10
N PRO A 15 -13.07 9.37 -0.96
CA PRO A 15 -14.50 9.08 -0.87
C PRO A 15 -14.81 7.98 0.16
N THR A 16 -15.92 8.12 0.89
CA THR A 16 -16.33 7.13 1.91
C THR A 16 -16.49 5.73 1.33
N THR A 17 -17.03 5.63 0.11
CA THR A 17 -17.20 4.37 -0.62
C THR A 17 -15.88 3.63 -0.82
N ILE A 18 -14.79 4.36 -1.08
CA ILE A 18 -13.45 3.78 -1.23
C ILE A 18 -12.94 3.28 0.12
N LYS A 19 -13.16 4.04 1.21
CA LYS A 19 -12.78 3.61 2.56
C LYS A 19 -13.48 2.32 2.96
N GLU A 20 -14.79 2.22 2.73
CA GLU A 20 -15.57 1.00 3.02
C GLU A 20 -15.09 -0.19 2.21
N LEU A 21 -14.83 0.01 0.91
CA LEU A 21 -14.27 -1.01 0.03
C LEU A 21 -12.90 -1.48 0.56
N THR A 22 -12.01 -0.56 0.92
CA THR A 22 -10.70 -0.88 1.48
C THR A 22 -10.81 -1.66 2.78
N THR A 23 -11.69 -1.24 3.71
CA THR A 23 -11.93 -1.97 4.96
C THR A 23 -12.37 -3.41 4.69
N ASN A 24 -13.32 -3.62 3.77
CA ASN A 24 -13.78 -4.97 3.41
C ASN A 24 -12.67 -5.83 2.79
N LYS A 25 -11.77 -5.23 2.00
CA LYS A 25 -10.60 -5.94 1.43
C LYS A 25 -9.59 -6.30 2.51
N LEU A 26 -9.34 -5.41 3.48
CA LEU A 26 -8.45 -5.68 4.61
C LEU A 26 -8.99 -6.80 5.50
N VAL A 27 -10.29 -6.79 5.82
CA VAL A 27 -10.94 -7.88 6.57
C VAL A 27 -10.76 -9.21 5.83
N ASN A 28 -11.01 -9.25 4.53
CA ASN A 28 -10.81 -10.45 3.72
C ASN A 28 -9.35 -10.92 3.72
N PHE A 29 -8.39 -10.01 3.61
CA PHE A 29 -6.96 -10.33 3.68
C PHE A 29 -6.60 -10.97 5.02
N VAL A 30 -6.98 -10.32 6.13
CA VAL A 30 -6.71 -10.79 7.49
C VAL A 30 -7.32 -12.18 7.71
N CYS A 31 -8.58 -12.39 7.31
CA CYS A 31 -9.27 -13.66 7.49
C CYS A 31 -8.74 -14.78 6.59
N LYS A 32 -8.46 -14.50 5.31
CA LYS A 32 -8.01 -15.52 4.35
C LYS A 32 -6.60 -16.00 4.64
N ASP A 33 -5.74 -15.08 5.06
CA ASP A 33 -4.31 -15.37 5.28
C ASP A 33 -4.00 -15.63 6.77
N LEU A 34 -5.03 -15.73 7.61
CA LEU A 34 -4.96 -15.94 9.07
C LEU A 34 -3.95 -15.00 9.74
N ARG A 35 -3.99 -13.72 9.37
CA ARG A 35 -3.12 -12.69 9.94
C ARG A 35 -3.78 -12.07 11.18
N PRO A 36 -2.99 -11.54 12.13
CA PRO A 36 -3.51 -10.64 13.16
C PRO A 36 -4.01 -9.34 12.52
N PHE A 37 -5.03 -8.70 13.10
CA PHE A 37 -5.55 -7.42 12.59
C PHE A 37 -4.49 -6.32 12.66
N GLU A 38 -3.62 -6.37 13.66
CA GLU A 38 -2.51 -5.46 13.91
C GLU A 38 -1.51 -5.38 12.75
N ILE A 39 -1.53 -6.33 11.80
CA ILE A 39 -0.71 -6.26 10.59
C ILE A 39 -0.94 -4.97 9.79
N ILE A 40 -2.16 -4.42 9.83
CA ILE A 40 -2.50 -3.16 9.13
C ILE A 40 -1.87 -1.93 9.78
N GLU A 41 -1.35 -2.06 11.00
CA GLU A 41 -0.60 -1.03 11.71
C GLU A 41 0.91 -1.17 11.51
N GLY A 42 1.38 -2.33 11.03
CA GLY A 42 2.81 -2.58 10.79
C GLY A 42 3.42 -1.64 9.75
N GLU A 43 4.53 -1.00 10.11
CA GLU A 43 5.27 -0.05 9.25
C GLU A 43 5.60 -0.67 7.89
N GLY A 44 6.19 -1.86 7.88
CA GLY A 44 6.54 -2.55 6.62
C GLY A 44 5.34 -2.85 5.72
N PHE A 45 4.17 -3.16 6.27
CA PHE A 45 2.95 -3.37 5.48
C PHE A 45 2.41 -2.05 4.89
N ARG A 46 2.52 -0.96 5.65
CA ARG A 46 2.11 0.38 5.20
C ARG A 46 3.01 0.91 4.11
N ASP A 47 4.33 0.79 4.28
CA ASP A 47 5.32 1.21 3.27
C ASP A 47 5.12 0.43 1.98
N PHE A 48 4.97 -0.89 2.09
CA PHE A 48 4.67 -1.75 0.96
C PHE A 48 3.37 -1.34 0.25
N SER A 49 2.29 -1.11 1.01
CA SER A 49 1.00 -0.73 0.46
C SER A 49 1.05 0.63 -0.24
N GLN A 50 1.77 1.60 0.33
CA GLN A 50 1.98 2.91 -0.28
C GLN A 50 2.75 2.78 -1.60
N GLU A 51 3.76 1.92 -1.66
CA GLU A 51 4.50 1.68 -2.89
C GLU A 51 3.63 1.01 -3.96
N MET A 52 2.74 0.08 -3.58
CA MET A 52 1.77 -0.49 -4.53
C MET A 52 0.82 0.57 -5.11
N ILE A 53 0.39 1.54 -4.29
CA ILE A 53 -0.42 2.68 -4.76
C ILE A 53 0.40 3.55 -5.73
N ASN A 54 1.66 3.84 -5.42
CA ASN A 54 2.54 4.64 -6.27
C ASN A 54 2.78 3.96 -7.63
N ILE A 55 3.06 2.66 -7.62
CA ILE A 55 3.21 1.84 -8.83
C ILE A 55 1.93 1.88 -9.65
N GLY A 56 0.77 1.67 -9.02
CA GLY A 56 -0.53 1.74 -9.70
C GLY A 56 -0.84 3.12 -10.29
N ALA A 57 -0.46 4.20 -9.61
CA ALA A 57 -0.60 5.56 -10.11
C ALA A 57 0.32 5.84 -11.31
N LYS A 58 1.53 5.27 -11.33
CA LYS A 58 2.53 5.50 -12.38
C LYS A 58 2.33 4.62 -13.62
N PHE A 59 1.93 3.37 -13.43
CA PHE A 59 1.90 2.36 -14.50
C PHE A 59 0.48 1.84 -14.80
N GLY A 60 -0.53 2.27 -14.05
CA GLY A 60 -1.91 1.81 -14.20
C GLY A 60 -2.11 0.42 -13.59
N GLN A 61 -3.05 -0.34 -14.17
CA GLN A 61 -3.40 -1.66 -13.67
C GLN A 61 -2.33 -2.69 -14.03
N ILE A 62 -1.67 -3.25 -13.01
CA ILE A 62 -0.66 -4.32 -13.16
C ILE A 62 -1.17 -5.59 -12.48
N GLN A 63 -0.94 -6.75 -13.10
CA GLN A 63 -1.23 -8.05 -12.51
C GLN A 63 -0.21 -8.39 -11.43
N VAL A 64 -0.68 -8.70 -10.22
CA VAL A 64 0.18 -8.92 -9.05
C VAL A 64 1.14 -10.10 -9.23
N ASP A 65 0.72 -11.15 -9.93
CA ASP A 65 1.54 -12.35 -10.19
C ASP A 65 2.76 -12.06 -11.07
N ASN A 66 2.70 -10.99 -11.88
CA ASN A 66 3.83 -10.54 -12.69
C ASN A 66 4.74 -9.57 -11.93
N LEU A 67 4.25 -8.98 -10.84
CA LEU A 67 4.97 -8.00 -10.04
C LEU A 67 5.69 -8.66 -8.85
N PHE A 68 5.03 -9.59 -8.17
CA PHE A 68 5.57 -10.21 -6.97
C PHE A 68 6.54 -11.32 -7.31
N SER A 69 7.70 -11.28 -6.67
CA SER A 69 8.66 -12.36 -6.76
C SER A 69 8.18 -13.58 -5.97
N HIS A 70 8.53 -14.78 -6.46
CA HIS A 70 8.27 -16.01 -5.73
C HIS A 70 8.86 -15.95 -4.30
N PRO A 71 8.20 -16.52 -3.26
CA PRO A 71 8.66 -16.42 -1.87
C PRO A 71 10.12 -16.84 -1.64
N THR A 72 10.61 -17.84 -2.39
CA THR A 72 12.02 -18.28 -2.30
C THR A 72 13.00 -17.22 -2.80
N THR A 73 12.61 -16.38 -3.76
CA THR A 73 13.42 -15.25 -4.22
C THR A 73 13.46 -14.14 -3.17
N ILE A 74 12.33 -13.86 -2.52
CA ILE A 74 12.27 -12.87 -1.42
C ILE A 74 13.19 -13.32 -0.29
N SER A 75 13.07 -14.58 0.16
CA SER A 75 13.89 -15.14 1.24
C SER A 75 15.40 -15.02 0.99
N ARG A 76 15.85 -15.25 -0.26
CA ARG A 76 17.28 -15.13 -0.63
C ARG A 76 17.81 -13.69 -0.63
N ASN A 77 16.94 -12.68 -0.65
CA ASN A 77 17.34 -11.27 -0.65
C ASN A 77 17.34 -10.63 0.74
N ILE A 78 17.04 -11.38 1.80
CA ILE A 78 17.08 -10.89 3.19
C ILE A 78 18.52 -10.77 3.71
N ILE A 79 19.46 -11.52 3.14
CA ILE A 79 20.85 -11.65 3.63
C ILE A 79 21.83 -10.82 2.79
N LYS A 80 21.47 -9.61 2.39
CA LYS A 80 22.37 -8.70 1.64
C LYS A 80 22.62 -7.42 2.41
#